data_AF-A0AAE3IIN1-F1
#
_entry.id   AF-A0AAE3IIN1-F1
#
_cell.length_a   1.000
_cell.length_b   1.000
_cell.length_c   1.000
_cell.angle_alpha   90.00
_cell.angle_beta   90.00
_cell.angle_gamma   90.00
#
_symmetry.space_group_name_H-M   'P 1'
#
loop_
_entity.id
_entity.type
_entity.pdbx_description
1 polymer ?
#
loop_
_entity_poly.entity_id
_entity_poly.type
_entity_poly.pdbx_seq_one_letter_code
_entity_poly.pdbx_strand_id
1 'polypeptide(L)'
;MKKVLAMSILTMIVMSMGGCGASSDSSSSQDVSSKAETESNSPYTVEADFSKGASNDFSISAGWSNGDPFNCSWSEDNVTFNDGKMQLTIDSMGDSEAYRGGEYRSKENYGYGLYEVSMKAIKNDGVVSSFFTYTGPSEDNPWDEIDVEVLGKDTTKVQFNYYTNGVGKHEYMYDLGFDASEDFHTYAFEWKEDSITWYVDGKEAYKATENLPVTPGKIMMNAWNGIGVDSWLKAFDGTVPLTAEYEWARFTAEK
;
A
#
# COMPACT_ATOMS: atom_id res chain seq x y z
N MET A 1 15.86 5.01 -33.16
CA MET A 1 16.67 6.24 -33.24
C MET A 1 15.76 7.45 -33.17
N LYS A 2 15.73 8.15 -32.03
CA LYS A 2 15.82 9.62 -31.89
C LYS A 2 15.72 9.96 -30.41
N LYS A 3 16.86 10.37 -29.84
CA LYS A 3 17.02 10.99 -28.52
C LYS A 3 16.60 12.47 -28.64
N VAL A 4 16.00 13.03 -27.59
CA VAL A 4 15.90 14.47 -27.33
C VAL A 4 16.21 14.64 -25.84
N LEU A 5 17.48 14.75 -25.45
CA LEU A 5 18.28 15.97 -25.25
C LEU A 5 17.72 16.92 -24.18
N ALA A 6 18.32 16.80 -23.00
CA ALA A 6 18.24 17.75 -21.88
C ALA A 6 18.87 19.09 -22.27
N MET A 7 18.30 20.19 -21.76
CA MET A 7 18.83 21.53 -21.95
C MET A 7 19.22 22.10 -20.58
N SER A 8 20.53 22.17 -20.35
CA SER A 8 21.16 22.76 -19.18
C SER A 8 21.05 24.28 -19.21
N ILE A 9 20.69 24.88 -18.07
CA ILE A 9 20.69 26.34 -17.88
C ILE A 9 22.07 26.77 -17.37
N LEU A 10 22.63 27.76 -18.08
CA LEU A 10 23.95 28.34 -17.90
C LEU A 10 23.89 29.55 -16.96
N THR A 11 24.82 29.57 -16.02
CA THR A 11 25.16 30.64 -15.06
C THR A 11 25.58 31.94 -15.76
N MET A 12 25.09 33.10 -15.28
CA MET A 12 25.73 34.40 -15.52
C MET A 12 26.12 35.06 -14.20
N ILE A 13 27.41 35.39 -14.10
CA ILE A 13 28.06 36.25 -13.11
C ILE A 13 28.04 37.69 -13.64
N VAL A 14 27.75 38.68 -12.78
CA VAL A 14 28.29 40.05 -12.93
C VAL A 14 28.72 40.59 -11.56
N MET A 15 29.95 41.12 -11.53
CA MET A 15 30.65 41.77 -10.42
C MET A 15 30.39 43.29 -10.35
N SER A 16 30.52 43.90 -9.17
CA SER A 16 31.40 45.06 -8.85
C SER A 16 31.05 45.62 -7.45
N MET A 17 31.96 45.56 -6.47
CA MET A 17 32.97 46.56 -6.03
C MET A 17 32.44 47.82 -5.34
N GLY A 18 32.88 48.00 -4.09
CA GLY A 18 33.17 49.32 -3.52
C GLY A 18 32.72 49.53 -2.07
N GLY A 19 33.68 49.81 -1.17
CA GLY A 19 33.38 50.59 0.05
C GLY A 19 34.07 50.13 1.33
N CYS A 20 35.19 50.77 1.67
CA CYS A 20 35.91 50.66 2.93
C CYS A 20 35.24 51.52 4.02
N GLY A 21 35.25 51.09 5.29
CA GLY A 21 34.86 51.93 6.42
C GLY A 21 34.78 51.16 7.74
N ALA A 22 35.77 51.38 8.62
CA ALA A 22 35.76 50.93 10.01
C ALA A 22 35.32 52.09 10.91
N SER A 23 34.43 51.85 11.88
CA SER A 23 34.46 52.41 13.24
C SER A 23 33.27 51.92 14.08
N SER A 24 33.47 52.06 15.39
CA SER A 24 32.91 51.38 16.55
C SER A 24 31.51 51.79 17.01
N ASP A 25 30.97 50.89 17.84
CA ASP A 25 30.21 51.10 19.08
C ASP A 25 28.67 51.06 19.12
N SER A 26 28.27 50.26 20.11
CA SER A 26 27.11 50.37 21.00
C SER A 26 25.84 49.58 20.70
N SER A 27 25.34 49.05 21.81
CA SER A 27 24.32 48.04 22.03
C SER A 27 22.94 48.36 21.49
N SER A 28 22.25 47.34 20.99
CA SER A 28 20.83 47.16 21.31
C SER A 28 20.48 45.68 21.35
N SER A 29 19.96 45.27 22.50
CA SER A 29 19.35 43.99 22.80
C SER A 29 18.18 43.72 21.86
N GLN A 30 18.25 42.63 21.09
CA GLN A 30 17.07 42.01 20.50
C GLN A 30 16.86 40.65 21.15
N ASP A 31 15.73 40.54 21.85
CA ASP A 31 15.10 39.31 22.26
C ASP A 31 15.00 38.35 21.07
N VAL A 32 15.89 37.36 21.03
CA VAL A 32 15.66 36.17 20.23
C VAL A 32 14.78 35.25 21.06
N SER A 33 13.47 35.51 20.98
CA SER A 33 12.46 34.54 21.39
C SER A 33 12.59 33.32 20.46
N SER A 34 13.42 32.36 20.83
CA SER A 34 13.41 31.03 20.23
C SER A 34 12.06 30.40 20.53
N LYS A 35 11.18 30.43 19.53
CA LYS A 35 9.95 29.64 19.52
C LYS A 35 10.42 28.19 19.43
N ALA A 36 10.47 27.51 20.57
CA ALA A 36 10.70 26.08 20.63
C ALA A 36 9.63 25.41 19.78
N GLU A 37 10.04 24.85 18.65
CA GLU A 37 9.23 23.89 17.90
C GLU A 37 9.06 22.68 18.82
N THR A 38 7.84 22.54 19.34
CA THR A 38 7.42 21.28 19.96
C THR A 38 7.35 20.24 18.86
N GLU A 39 8.46 19.55 18.61
CA GLU A 39 8.42 18.30 17.87
C GLU A 39 7.48 17.35 18.61
N SER A 40 6.37 16.99 17.98
CA SER A 40 5.47 15.99 18.53
C SER A 40 6.22 14.66 18.59
N ASN A 41 6.52 14.18 19.80
CA ASN A 41 7.24 12.93 20.06
C ASN A 41 6.42 11.66 19.71
N SER A 42 5.41 11.79 18.85
CA SER A 42 4.54 10.72 18.36
C SER A 42 4.97 10.32 16.95
N PRO A 43 5.04 9.02 16.64
CA PRO A 43 5.41 8.56 15.31
C PRO A 43 4.44 9.10 14.26
N TYR A 44 4.96 9.44 13.09
CA TYR A 44 4.15 9.83 11.95
C TYR A 44 3.16 8.70 11.60
N THR A 45 1.90 9.05 11.33
CA THR A 45 0.83 8.09 11.06
C THR A 45 0.02 8.56 9.86
N VAL A 46 -0.37 7.61 9.01
CA VAL A 46 -1.37 7.80 7.95
C VAL A 46 -2.52 6.85 8.21
N GLU A 47 -3.75 7.35 8.13
CA GLU A 47 -4.95 6.58 8.41
C GLU A 47 -6.02 6.87 7.35
N ALA A 48 -6.54 5.82 6.74
CA ALA A 48 -7.76 5.85 5.94
C ALA A 48 -8.89 5.24 6.77
N ASP A 49 -9.70 6.10 7.40
CA ASP A 49 -10.93 5.71 8.08
C ASP A 49 -12.10 5.80 7.10
N PHE A 50 -12.54 4.65 6.59
CA PHE A 50 -13.54 4.59 5.52
C PHE A 50 -14.95 4.89 5.99
N SER A 51 -15.17 5.04 7.31
CA SER A 51 -16.40 5.63 7.83
C SER A 51 -16.60 7.08 7.41
N LYS A 52 -15.50 7.76 7.04
CA LYS A 52 -15.46 9.13 6.53
C LYS A 52 -15.47 9.22 5.00
N GLY A 53 -15.59 8.09 4.30
CA GLY A 53 -15.52 8.02 2.84
C GLY A 53 -14.09 7.85 2.32
N ALA A 54 -13.84 8.29 1.09
CA ALA A 54 -12.53 8.19 0.45
C ALA A 54 -11.47 9.03 1.18
N SER A 55 -10.26 8.48 1.33
CA SER A 55 -9.13 9.20 1.93
C SER A 55 -8.44 10.11 0.91
N ASN A 56 -8.00 11.30 1.36
CA ASN A 56 -7.20 12.20 0.54
C ASN A 56 -5.77 11.68 0.32
N ASP A 57 -5.29 10.75 1.12
CA ASP A 57 -3.94 10.18 1.02
C ASP A 57 -3.87 8.99 0.04
N PHE A 58 -5.02 8.57 -0.48
CA PHE A 58 -5.18 7.42 -1.35
C PHE A 58 -5.89 7.79 -2.66
N SER A 59 -5.79 6.92 -3.65
CA SER A 59 -6.39 7.07 -4.97
C SER A 59 -6.84 5.72 -5.53
N ILE A 60 -7.89 5.76 -6.35
CA ILE A 60 -8.40 4.59 -7.07
C ILE A 60 -7.51 4.30 -8.27
N SER A 61 -7.17 3.02 -8.47
CA SER A 61 -6.51 2.54 -9.68
C SER A 61 -7.58 2.19 -10.72
N ALA A 62 -7.46 2.68 -11.96
CA ALA A 62 -8.49 2.45 -12.97
C ALA A 62 -7.99 2.55 -14.41
N GLY A 63 -8.65 1.83 -15.32
CA GLY A 63 -8.45 1.94 -16.77
C GLY A 63 -7.30 1.10 -17.33
N TRP A 64 -6.78 0.14 -16.55
CA TRP A 64 -5.69 -0.75 -16.94
C TRP A 64 -5.84 -2.13 -16.27
N SER A 65 -5.00 -3.09 -16.66
CA SER A 65 -4.94 -4.43 -16.07
C SER A 65 -3.49 -4.80 -15.82
N ASN A 66 -3.23 -5.55 -14.74
CA ASN A 66 -1.91 -6.12 -14.45
C ASN A 66 -1.50 -7.17 -15.50
N GLY A 67 -2.47 -7.77 -16.21
CA GLY A 67 -2.24 -9.00 -16.97
C GLY A 67 -2.07 -10.20 -16.05
N ASP A 68 -1.66 -11.35 -16.60
CA ASP A 68 -1.54 -12.59 -15.85
C ASP A 68 -0.71 -12.44 -14.55
N PRO A 69 -1.19 -12.95 -13.40
CA PRO A 69 -2.38 -13.82 -13.25
C PRO A 69 -3.72 -13.09 -13.03
N PHE A 70 -3.78 -11.77 -13.11
CA PHE A 70 -4.99 -10.98 -12.83
C PHE A 70 -5.94 -11.00 -14.04
N ASN A 71 -7.11 -11.61 -13.89
CA ASN A 71 -8.11 -11.75 -14.96
C ASN A 71 -9.17 -10.65 -14.93
N CYS A 72 -8.78 -9.45 -14.53
CA CYS A 72 -9.65 -8.29 -14.49
C CYS A 72 -8.92 -7.01 -14.88
N SER A 73 -9.69 -5.97 -15.23
CA SER A 73 -9.20 -4.60 -15.33
C SER A 73 -9.64 -3.80 -14.11
N TRP A 74 -8.80 -2.90 -13.63
CA TRP A 74 -9.15 -2.01 -12.52
C TRP A 74 -10.14 -0.94 -12.99
N SER A 75 -11.16 -0.65 -12.18
CA SER A 75 -12.22 0.29 -12.53
C SER A 75 -12.60 1.17 -11.35
N GLU A 76 -12.88 2.45 -11.62
CA GLU A 76 -13.36 3.40 -10.61
C GLU A 76 -14.67 2.94 -9.97
N ASP A 77 -15.58 2.36 -10.76
CA ASP A 77 -16.89 1.90 -10.31
C ASP A 77 -16.80 0.72 -9.31
N ASN A 78 -15.66 0.02 -9.30
CA ASN A 78 -15.41 -1.16 -8.49
C ASN A 78 -14.76 -0.82 -7.14
N VAL A 79 -14.56 0.47 -6.85
CA VAL A 79 -14.15 0.99 -5.54
C VAL A 79 -15.20 1.96 -5.03
N THR A 80 -15.96 1.55 -4.02
CA THR A 80 -17.03 2.38 -3.45
C THR A 80 -16.85 2.58 -1.95
N PHE A 81 -17.46 3.64 -1.41
CA PHE A 81 -17.41 3.98 0.00
C PHE A 81 -18.84 4.12 0.52
N ASN A 82 -19.39 3.04 1.06
CA ASN A 82 -20.78 2.93 1.48
C ASN A 82 -20.85 2.28 2.86
N ASP A 83 -21.92 2.53 3.62
CA ASP A 83 -22.16 1.89 4.92
C ASP A 83 -20.99 1.99 5.91
N GLY A 84 -20.22 3.07 5.82
CA GLY A 84 -19.09 3.35 6.69
C GLY A 84 -17.82 2.54 6.40
N LYS A 85 -17.68 1.97 5.19
CA LYS A 85 -16.58 1.10 4.77
C LYS A 85 -16.23 1.32 3.30
N MET A 86 -15.02 0.93 2.92
CA MET A 86 -14.64 0.77 1.52
C MET A 86 -15.05 -0.63 1.05
N GLN A 87 -15.57 -0.72 -0.18
CA GLN A 87 -15.97 -1.95 -0.84
C GLN A 87 -15.21 -2.08 -2.16
N LEU A 88 -14.43 -3.15 -2.29
CA LEU A 88 -13.73 -3.52 -3.52
C LEU A 88 -14.48 -4.68 -4.15
N THR A 89 -15.04 -4.46 -5.34
CA THR A 89 -15.95 -5.42 -5.98
C THR A 89 -15.35 -6.03 -7.24
N ILE A 90 -15.47 -7.34 -7.39
CA ILE A 90 -15.26 -8.06 -8.63
C ILE A 90 -16.63 -8.20 -9.32
N ASP A 91 -16.76 -7.70 -10.54
CA ASP A 91 -17.97 -7.87 -11.35
C ASP A 91 -17.68 -8.11 -12.84
N SER A 92 -18.71 -8.37 -13.64
CA SER A 92 -18.57 -8.52 -15.09
C SER A 92 -18.72 -7.19 -15.82
N MET A 93 -18.01 -7.03 -16.94
CA MET A 93 -18.28 -5.96 -17.91
C MET A 93 -19.50 -6.30 -18.79
N GLY A 94 -20.66 -6.53 -18.16
CA GLY A 94 -21.93 -6.80 -18.84
C GLY A 94 -21.92 -8.09 -19.67
N ASP A 95 -22.18 -7.98 -20.98
CA ASP A 95 -22.28 -9.12 -21.93
C ASP A 95 -20.90 -9.70 -22.35
N SER A 96 -19.81 -9.28 -21.73
CA SER A 96 -18.46 -9.80 -22.04
C SER A 96 -17.96 -10.79 -20.97
N GLU A 97 -17.07 -11.70 -21.37
CA GLU A 97 -16.37 -12.61 -20.45
C GLU A 97 -15.28 -11.91 -19.60
N ALA A 98 -15.16 -10.58 -19.72
CA ALA A 98 -14.15 -9.81 -19.02
C ALA A 98 -14.66 -9.27 -17.68
N TYR A 99 -13.81 -9.36 -16.66
CA TYR A 99 -14.12 -8.92 -15.30
C TYR A 99 -13.49 -7.57 -14.99
N ARG A 100 -14.07 -6.87 -14.01
CA ARG A 100 -13.47 -5.71 -13.36
C ARG A 100 -13.17 -6.05 -11.91
N GLY A 101 -12.10 -5.46 -11.38
CA GLY A 101 -11.74 -5.51 -9.97
C GLY A 101 -11.59 -4.11 -9.39
N GLY A 102 -11.50 -4.03 -8.07
CA GLY A 102 -11.23 -2.79 -7.35
C GLY A 102 -9.79 -2.78 -6.81
N GLU A 103 -9.08 -1.67 -6.97
CA GLU A 103 -7.79 -1.42 -6.33
C GLU A 103 -7.72 0.02 -5.81
N TYR A 104 -7.31 0.16 -4.55
CA TYR A 104 -7.13 1.44 -3.88
C TYR A 104 -5.74 1.51 -3.26
N ARG A 105 -5.01 2.60 -3.53
CA ARG A 105 -3.58 2.72 -3.21
C ARG A 105 -3.20 4.08 -2.68
N SER A 106 -2.24 4.12 -1.77
CA SER A 106 -1.70 5.38 -1.26
C SER A 106 -1.00 6.17 -2.36
N LYS A 107 -1.00 7.50 -2.21
CA LYS A 107 -0.30 8.43 -3.11
C LYS A 107 1.20 8.41 -2.86
N GLU A 108 1.58 8.35 -1.59
CA GLU A 108 2.97 8.35 -1.13
C GLU A 108 3.45 6.93 -0.78
N ASN A 109 4.78 6.78 -0.68
CA ASN A 109 5.45 5.55 -0.28
C ASN A 109 5.82 5.59 1.21
N TYR A 110 5.73 4.43 1.88
CA TYR A 110 6.01 4.27 3.30
C TYR A 110 7.07 3.19 3.52
N GLY A 111 7.93 3.40 4.51
CA GLY A 111 9.06 2.52 4.86
C GLY A 111 8.77 1.67 6.09
N TYR A 112 9.79 1.48 6.94
CA TYR A 112 9.64 0.71 8.18
C TYR A 112 8.57 1.28 9.12
N GLY A 113 7.83 0.39 9.75
CA GLY A 113 6.71 0.72 10.63
C GLY A 113 5.68 -0.41 10.72
N LEU A 114 4.58 -0.10 11.41
CA LEU A 114 3.45 -0.98 11.57
C LEU A 114 2.36 -0.62 10.56
N TYR A 115 1.94 -1.62 9.79
CA TYR A 115 0.87 -1.55 8.80
C TYR A 115 -0.30 -2.38 9.30
N GLU A 116 -1.50 -1.80 9.33
CA GLU A 116 -2.69 -2.43 9.89
C GLU A 116 -3.89 -2.20 8.97
N VAL A 117 -4.77 -3.20 8.90
CA VAL A 117 -6.04 -3.13 8.17
C VAL A 117 -7.14 -3.87 8.93
N SER A 118 -8.34 -3.31 8.97
CA SER A 118 -9.56 -4.07 9.32
C SER A 118 -10.29 -4.42 8.03
N MET A 119 -10.37 -5.71 7.72
CA MET A 119 -11.01 -6.19 6.48
C MET A 119 -11.81 -7.47 6.68
N LYS A 120 -12.73 -7.70 5.75
CA LYS A 120 -13.52 -8.92 5.58
C LYS A 120 -13.43 -9.36 4.11
N ALA A 121 -12.95 -10.59 3.91
CA ALA A 121 -12.54 -11.08 2.60
C ALA A 121 -13.70 -11.66 1.78
N ILE A 122 -13.48 -11.79 0.47
CA ILE A 122 -14.37 -12.54 -0.43
C ILE A 122 -14.20 -14.04 -0.22
N LYS A 123 -15.31 -14.78 -0.16
CA LYS A 123 -15.33 -16.24 -0.21
C LYS A 123 -15.86 -16.73 -1.55
N ASN A 124 -14.93 -17.08 -2.44
CA ASN A 124 -15.21 -17.72 -3.72
C ASN A 124 -13.94 -18.43 -4.22
N ASP A 125 -14.07 -19.54 -4.93
CA ASP A 125 -12.92 -20.13 -5.60
C ASP A 125 -12.37 -19.14 -6.64
N GLY A 126 -11.05 -19.07 -6.81
CA GLY A 126 -10.41 -18.27 -7.86
C GLY A 126 -10.24 -16.77 -7.61
N VAL A 127 -10.46 -16.27 -6.39
CA VAL A 127 -10.32 -14.84 -6.06
C VAL A 127 -9.37 -14.58 -4.89
N VAL A 128 -8.87 -13.34 -4.80
CA VAL A 128 -8.02 -12.85 -3.71
C VAL A 128 -8.59 -11.53 -3.18
N SER A 129 -8.55 -11.35 -1.86
CA SER A 129 -8.72 -10.06 -1.17
C SER A 129 -7.42 -9.74 -0.44
N SER A 130 -6.86 -8.54 -0.65
CA SER A 130 -5.49 -8.25 -0.21
C SER A 130 -5.33 -6.95 0.58
N PHE A 131 -4.23 -6.88 1.32
CA PHE A 131 -3.62 -5.67 1.87
C PHE A 131 -2.10 -5.85 1.82
N PHE A 132 -1.40 -4.94 1.17
CA PHE A 132 0.02 -5.12 0.87
C PHE A 132 0.76 -3.78 0.72
N THR A 133 2.08 -3.83 0.76
CA THR A 133 2.92 -2.75 0.23
C THR A 133 3.48 -3.13 -1.13
N TYR A 134 3.64 -2.16 -2.03
CA TYR A 134 4.31 -2.41 -3.31
C TYR A 134 5.06 -1.18 -3.81
N THR A 135 6.28 -1.42 -4.28
CA THR A 135 6.96 -0.58 -5.27
C THR A 135 7.66 -1.47 -6.29
N GLY A 136 8.03 -0.91 -7.44
CA GLY A 136 8.61 -1.71 -8.52
C GLY A 136 9.02 -0.92 -9.74
N PRO A 137 9.28 -1.62 -10.87
CA PRO A 137 9.83 -1.01 -12.08
C PRO A 137 9.01 0.14 -12.67
N SER A 138 7.71 0.23 -12.38
CA SER A 138 6.86 1.36 -12.78
C SER A 138 7.22 2.68 -12.10
N GLU A 139 7.95 2.61 -10.98
CA GLU A 139 8.41 3.75 -10.17
C GLU A 139 9.96 3.85 -10.16
N ASP A 140 10.63 3.24 -11.15
CA ASP A 140 12.10 3.15 -11.22
C ASP A 140 12.77 2.50 -9.98
N ASN A 141 12.03 1.63 -9.27
CA ASN A 141 12.47 0.93 -8.06
C ASN A 141 12.64 -0.58 -8.28
N PRO A 142 13.41 -1.29 -7.42
CA PRO A 142 13.33 -2.74 -7.32
C PRO A 142 11.91 -3.16 -6.92
N TRP A 143 11.50 -4.36 -7.31
CA TRP A 143 10.23 -4.91 -6.85
C TRP A 143 10.38 -5.37 -5.39
N ASP A 144 9.89 -4.54 -4.48
CA ASP A 144 9.81 -4.79 -3.05
C ASP A 144 8.33 -4.73 -2.62
N GLU A 145 7.86 -5.77 -1.94
CA GLU A 145 6.45 -5.97 -1.59
C GLU A 145 6.29 -6.84 -0.34
N ILE A 146 5.25 -6.60 0.46
CA ILE A 146 4.90 -7.35 1.66
C ILE A 146 3.39 -7.58 1.66
N ASP A 147 2.97 -8.84 1.82
CA ASP A 147 1.61 -9.28 1.49
C ASP A 147 0.83 -9.80 2.70
N VAL A 148 -0.46 -9.47 2.71
CA VAL A 148 -1.53 -10.19 3.41
C VAL A 148 -2.60 -10.51 2.36
N GLU A 149 -2.76 -11.79 2.04
CA GLU A 149 -3.70 -12.26 1.02
C GLU A 149 -4.64 -13.32 1.58
N VAL A 150 -5.94 -13.03 1.59
CA VAL A 150 -6.95 -14.06 1.85
C VAL A 150 -7.38 -14.67 0.53
N LEU A 151 -7.08 -15.96 0.34
CA LEU A 151 -7.47 -16.71 -0.85
C LEU A 151 -8.91 -17.18 -0.70
N GLY A 152 -9.81 -16.73 -1.58
CA GLY A 152 -11.24 -16.98 -1.44
C GLY A 152 -11.65 -18.46 -1.46
N LYS A 153 -10.77 -19.34 -1.97
CA LYS A 153 -10.97 -20.80 -1.99
C LYS A 153 -11.03 -21.44 -0.60
N ASP A 154 -10.41 -20.80 0.39
CA ASP A 154 -10.37 -21.22 1.80
C ASP A 154 -10.08 -20.01 2.70
N THR A 155 -11.15 -19.29 3.04
CA THR A 155 -11.12 -18.10 3.91
C THR A 155 -10.88 -18.44 5.38
N THR A 156 -10.63 -19.70 5.74
CA THR A 156 -10.15 -20.07 7.07
C THR A 156 -8.64 -19.92 7.24
N LYS A 157 -7.97 -19.46 6.19
CA LYS A 157 -6.53 -19.23 6.14
C LYS A 157 -6.19 -17.86 5.54
N VAL A 158 -4.99 -17.38 5.85
CA VAL A 158 -4.40 -16.20 5.23
C VAL A 158 -2.98 -16.54 4.76
N GLN A 159 -2.63 -16.07 3.56
CA GLN A 159 -1.28 -16.17 3.00
C GLN A 159 -0.50 -14.91 3.37
N PHE A 160 0.68 -15.10 3.93
CA PHE A 160 1.70 -14.06 4.05
C PHE A 160 2.78 -14.32 3.03
N ASN A 161 3.34 -13.27 2.46
CA ASN A 161 4.43 -13.35 1.50
C ASN A 161 5.19 -12.03 1.48
N TYR A 162 6.34 -12.02 0.80
CA TYR A 162 7.07 -10.81 0.48
C TYR A 162 7.97 -11.03 -0.73
N TYR A 163 8.26 -9.95 -1.43
CA TYR A 163 9.22 -9.89 -2.51
C TYR A 163 10.34 -8.92 -2.17
N THR A 164 11.57 -9.33 -2.45
CA THR A 164 12.75 -8.46 -2.31
C THR A 164 13.52 -8.49 -3.61
N ASN A 165 13.60 -7.33 -4.28
CA ASN A 165 14.18 -7.19 -5.61
C ASN A 165 13.61 -8.22 -6.61
N GLY A 166 12.29 -8.42 -6.57
CA GLY A 166 11.55 -9.35 -7.43
C GLY A 166 11.70 -10.83 -7.05
N VAL A 167 12.43 -11.15 -5.98
CA VAL A 167 12.54 -12.51 -5.46
C VAL A 167 11.47 -12.73 -4.40
N GLY A 168 10.41 -13.44 -4.77
CA GLY A 168 9.39 -13.95 -3.85
C GLY A 168 9.64 -15.42 -3.50
N LYS A 169 8.56 -16.21 -3.48
CA LYS A 169 8.52 -17.61 -3.00
C LYS A 169 8.70 -17.75 -1.49
N HIS A 170 8.18 -16.79 -0.75
CA HIS A 170 8.19 -16.79 0.71
C HIS A 170 6.78 -17.02 1.27
N GLU A 171 5.92 -17.70 0.51
CA GLU A 171 4.54 -17.92 0.89
C GLU A 171 4.47 -18.74 2.20
N TYR A 172 3.76 -18.20 3.18
CA TYR A 172 3.43 -18.88 4.42
C TYR A 172 1.92 -18.87 4.61
N MET A 173 1.32 -20.06 4.70
CA MET A 173 -0.11 -20.20 5.00
C MET A 173 -0.34 -20.32 6.50
N TYR A 174 -1.11 -19.39 7.05
CA TYR A 174 -1.52 -19.38 8.45
C TYR A 174 -2.99 -19.80 8.60
N ASP A 175 -3.27 -20.74 9.52
CA ASP A 175 -4.63 -21.14 9.89
C ASP A 175 -5.24 -20.12 10.88
N LEU A 176 -6.32 -19.46 10.49
CA LEU A 176 -6.93 -18.37 11.28
C LEU A 176 -7.71 -18.88 12.50
N GLY A 177 -8.29 -20.08 12.41
CA GLY A 177 -9.22 -20.59 13.42
C GLY A 177 -10.61 -19.94 13.39
N PHE A 178 -10.87 -19.09 12.40
CA PHE A 178 -12.14 -18.47 12.06
C PHE A 178 -12.26 -18.35 10.53
N ASP A 179 -13.40 -17.92 10.03
CA ASP A 179 -13.62 -17.66 8.60
C ASP A 179 -13.57 -16.15 8.33
N ALA A 180 -12.53 -15.70 7.63
CA ALA A 180 -12.25 -14.29 7.33
C ALA A 180 -13.31 -13.60 6.43
N SER A 181 -14.28 -14.34 5.92
CA SER A 181 -15.38 -13.78 5.12
C SER A 181 -16.64 -13.48 5.92
N GLU A 182 -16.73 -13.98 7.15
CA GLU A 182 -17.95 -13.86 7.97
C GLU A 182 -17.95 -12.57 8.81
N ASP A 183 -16.79 -12.15 9.32
CA ASP A 183 -16.62 -10.98 10.19
C ASP A 183 -15.37 -10.17 9.84
N PHE A 184 -15.29 -8.93 10.33
CA PHE A 184 -14.10 -8.09 10.21
C PHE A 184 -13.03 -8.53 11.21
N HIS A 185 -11.79 -8.65 10.72
CA HIS A 185 -10.62 -8.96 11.53
C HIS A 185 -9.50 -7.97 11.25
N THR A 186 -8.63 -7.78 12.24
CA THR A 186 -7.46 -6.92 12.08
C THR A 186 -6.26 -7.75 11.64
N TYR A 187 -5.72 -7.42 10.48
CA TYR A 187 -4.46 -7.97 9.99
C TYR A 187 -3.40 -6.88 10.04
N ALA A 188 -2.17 -7.27 10.35
CA ALA A 188 -1.07 -6.32 10.37
C ALA A 188 0.25 -6.98 10.00
N PHE A 189 1.21 -6.16 9.58
CA PHE A 189 2.62 -6.51 9.60
C PHE A 189 3.46 -5.35 10.14
N GLU A 190 4.39 -5.69 11.02
CA GLU A 190 5.43 -4.78 11.48
C GLU A 190 6.68 -5.06 10.64
N TRP A 191 7.05 -4.09 9.80
CA TRP A 191 8.22 -4.15 8.94
C TRP A 191 9.34 -3.31 9.55
N LYS A 192 10.45 -3.98 9.86
CA LYS A 192 11.69 -3.42 10.40
C LYS A 192 12.86 -3.79 9.52
N GLU A 193 14.00 -3.17 9.75
CA GLU A 193 15.25 -3.47 9.04
C GLU A 193 15.66 -4.95 9.17
N ASP A 194 15.38 -5.59 10.31
CA ASP A 194 15.82 -6.96 10.61
C ASP A 194 14.71 -8.02 10.60
N SER A 195 13.45 -7.60 10.47
CA SER A 195 12.31 -8.52 10.48
C SER A 195 11.03 -7.98 9.86
N ILE A 196 10.21 -8.89 9.36
CA ILE A 196 8.77 -8.65 9.15
C ILE A 196 8.02 -9.59 10.09
N THR A 197 7.14 -9.04 10.92
CA THR A 197 6.28 -9.83 11.81
C THR A 197 4.83 -9.57 11.46
N TRP A 198 4.10 -10.61 11.06
CA TRP A 198 2.67 -10.54 10.76
C TRP A 198 1.84 -10.83 12.01
N TYR A 199 0.69 -10.16 12.12
CA TYR A 199 -0.25 -10.31 13.22
C TYR A 199 -1.68 -10.53 12.70
N VAL A 200 -2.43 -11.32 13.44
CA VAL A 200 -3.89 -11.51 13.28
C VAL A 200 -4.55 -11.20 14.61
N ASP A 201 -5.47 -10.24 14.64
CA ASP A 201 -6.15 -9.72 15.84
C ASP A 201 -5.17 -9.41 16.98
N GLY A 202 -4.05 -8.76 16.64
CA GLY A 202 -3.00 -8.34 17.57
C GLY A 202 -2.10 -9.47 18.10
N LYS A 203 -2.26 -10.71 17.60
CA LYS A 203 -1.39 -11.85 17.96
C LYS A 203 -0.40 -12.11 16.84
N GLU A 204 0.87 -12.28 17.20
CA GLU A 204 1.91 -12.69 16.25
C GLU A 204 1.54 -14.02 15.59
N ALA A 205 1.52 -14.03 14.26
CA ALA A 205 1.15 -15.18 13.45
C ALA A 205 2.36 -15.79 12.72
N TYR A 206 3.26 -14.93 12.22
CA TYR A 206 4.45 -15.37 11.49
C TYR A 206 5.55 -14.29 11.55
N LYS A 207 6.81 -14.72 11.45
CA LYS A 207 7.97 -13.83 11.41
C LYS A 207 8.98 -14.28 10.37
N ALA A 208 9.40 -13.35 9.51
CA ALA A 208 10.49 -13.52 8.54
C ALA A 208 11.69 -12.65 8.94
N THR A 209 12.90 -13.15 8.69
CA THR A 209 14.17 -12.47 9.02
C THR A 209 15.21 -12.58 7.89
N GLU A 210 14.84 -13.12 6.73
CA GLU A 210 15.77 -13.41 5.64
C GLU A 210 15.39 -12.65 4.38
N ASN A 211 16.38 -12.00 3.75
CA ASN A 211 16.23 -11.29 2.48
C ASN A 211 15.02 -10.33 2.45
N LEU A 212 14.95 -9.41 3.41
CA LEU A 212 13.78 -8.55 3.59
C LEU A 212 13.77 -7.39 2.58
N PRO A 213 12.57 -6.89 2.21
CA PRO A 213 12.43 -5.68 1.40
C PRO A 213 13.04 -4.49 2.15
N VAL A 214 13.55 -3.52 1.40
CA VAL A 214 14.21 -2.33 1.97
C VAL A 214 13.69 -1.02 1.37
N THR A 215 12.92 -1.10 0.28
CA THR A 215 12.50 0.06 -0.51
C THR A 215 11.09 0.47 -0.11
N PRO A 216 10.85 1.73 0.33
CA PRO A 216 9.52 2.21 0.66
C PRO A 216 8.51 2.02 -0.48
N GLY A 217 7.34 1.48 -0.15
CA GLY A 217 6.29 1.15 -1.10
C GLY A 217 4.95 1.79 -0.77
N LYS A 218 4.05 1.81 -1.73
CA LYS A 218 2.67 2.25 -1.52
C LYS A 218 1.89 1.21 -0.76
N ILE A 219 1.00 1.66 0.12
CA ILE A 219 -0.01 0.80 0.74
C ILE A 219 -1.09 0.55 -0.31
N MET A 220 -1.47 -0.70 -0.53
CA MET A 220 -2.45 -1.10 -1.52
C MET A 220 -3.44 -2.11 -0.97
N MET A 221 -4.67 -2.06 -1.47
CA MET A 221 -5.73 -3.03 -1.23
C MET A 221 -6.37 -3.32 -2.57
N ASN A 222 -6.55 -4.61 -2.91
CA ASN A 222 -7.28 -4.99 -4.11
C ASN A 222 -8.13 -6.24 -3.92
N ALA A 223 -9.11 -6.40 -4.81
CA ALA A 223 -9.92 -7.60 -4.96
C ALA A 223 -9.97 -7.99 -6.44
N TRP A 224 -9.58 -9.22 -6.76
CA TRP A 224 -9.42 -9.68 -8.14
C TRP A 224 -9.64 -11.19 -8.28
N ASN A 225 -10.01 -11.61 -9.49
CA ASN A 225 -10.12 -13.01 -9.89
C ASN A 225 -8.91 -13.44 -10.74
N GLY A 226 -8.45 -14.67 -10.52
CA GLY A 226 -7.25 -15.20 -11.17
C GLY A 226 -7.51 -15.96 -12.48
N ILE A 227 -6.47 -16.06 -13.31
CA ILE A 227 -6.39 -16.94 -14.47
C ILE A 227 -5.02 -17.62 -14.54
N GLY A 228 -4.97 -18.87 -15.00
CA GLY A 228 -3.72 -19.61 -15.18
C GLY A 228 -3.04 -20.09 -13.88
N VAL A 229 -3.72 -19.95 -12.74
CA VAL A 229 -3.18 -20.24 -11.40
C VAL A 229 -4.09 -21.15 -10.57
N ASP A 230 -4.83 -22.06 -11.21
CA ASP A 230 -5.82 -22.92 -10.56
C ASP A 230 -5.24 -23.79 -9.43
N SER A 231 -3.95 -24.16 -9.48
CA SER A 231 -3.31 -24.87 -8.37
C SER A 231 -3.21 -24.00 -7.10
N TRP A 232 -3.09 -22.69 -7.28
CA TRP A 232 -3.00 -21.71 -6.20
C TRP A 232 -4.37 -21.20 -5.78
N LEU A 233 -5.25 -20.79 -6.69
CA LEU A 233 -6.53 -20.15 -6.35
C LEU A 233 -7.77 -21.04 -6.52
N LYS A 234 -7.63 -22.22 -7.15
CA LYS A 234 -8.69 -22.92 -7.90
C LYS A 234 -9.23 -22.07 -9.05
N ALA A 235 -9.91 -22.73 -9.99
CA ALA A 235 -10.52 -22.04 -11.12
C ALA A 235 -11.62 -21.09 -10.63
N PHE A 236 -11.60 -19.84 -11.11
CA PHE A 236 -12.71 -18.92 -10.91
C PHE A 236 -13.95 -19.42 -11.66
N ASP A 237 -15.10 -19.44 -10.99
CA ASP A 237 -16.34 -20.00 -11.51
C ASP A 237 -17.22 -18.98 -12.25
N GLY A 238 -16.82 -17.70 -12.27
CA GLY A 238 -17.56 -16.60 -12.88
C GLY A 238 -18.66 -16.04 -11.99
N THR A 239 -18.77 -16.46 -10.73
CA THR A 239 -19.73 -15.89 -9.78
C THR A 239 -19.40 -14.43 -9.52
N VAL A 240 -20.36 -13.54 -9.81
CA VAL A 240 -20.27 -12.09 -9.60
C VAL A 240 -21.66 -11.51 -9.28
N PRO A 241 -21.76 -10.37 -8.56
CA PRO A 241 -20.66 -9.61 -7.97
C PRO A 241 -20.11 -10.26 -6.69
N LEU A 242 -18.83 -10.03 -6.41
CA LEU A 242 -18.16 -10.44 -5.18
C LEU A 242 -17.46 -9.24 -4.55
N THR A 243 -17.63 -9.01 -3.25
CA THR A 243 -17.15 -7.78 -2.60
C THR A 243 -16.30 -8.08 -1.38
N ALA A 244 -15.09 -7.54 -1.34
CA ALA A 244 -14.25 -7.43 -0.15
C ALA A 244 -14.56 -6.10 0.55
N GLU A 245 -14.61 -6.10 1.88
CA GLU A 245 -14.93 -4.92 2.68
C GLU A 245 -13.77 -4.52 3.58
N TYR A 246 -13.52 -3.22 3.73
CA TYR A 246 -12.44 -2.66 4.54
C TYR A 246 -13.01 -1.52 5.39
N GLU A 247 -12.83 -1.56 6.72
CA GLU A 247 -13.30 -0.48 7.61
C GLU A 247 -12.26 0.65 7.69
N TRP A 248 -10.99 0.28 7.78
CA TRP A 248 -9.89 1.23 7.86
C TRP A 248 -8.56 0.57 7.48
N ALA A 249 -7.59 1.41 7.08
CA ALA A 249 -6.18 1.03 6.94
C ALA A 249 -5.30 2.09 7.60
N ARG A 250 -4.22 1.67 8.26
CA ARG A 250 -3.33 2.55 9.01
C ARG A 250 -1.87 2.16 8.82
N PHE A 251 -1.01 3.17 8.77
CA PHE A 251 0.44 3.04 8.89
C PHE A 251 0.94 3.90 10.04
N THR A 252 1.81 3.35 10.88
CA THR A 252 2.52 4.08 11.92
C THR A 252 4.02 3.85 11.75
N ALA A 253 4.77 4.92 11.50
CA ALA A 253 6.20 4.86 11.26
C ALA A 253 6.97 4.31 12.47
N GLU A 254 8.03 3.55 12.20
CA GLU A 254 9.02 3.19 13.21
C GLU A 254 9.68 4.47 13.78
N LYS A 255 10.08 4.44 15.04
CA LYS A 255 10.70 5.57 15.74
C LYS A 255 12.20 5.65 15.54
#